data_AF-A0A212EUR1-F1
#
_entry.id   AF-A0A212EUR1-F1
#
_cell.length_a   1.000
_cell.length_b   1.000
_cell.length_c   1.000
_cell.angle_alpha   90.00
_cell.angle_beta   90.00
_cell.angle_gamma   90.00
#
_symmetry.space_group_name_H-M   'P 1'
#
loop_
_entity.id
_entity.type
_entity.pdbx_description
1 polymer ?
#
loop_
_entity_poly.entity_id
_entity_poly.type
_entity_poly.pdbx_seq_one_letter_code
_entity_poly.pdbx_strand_id
1 'polypeptide(L)'
;MLDSSSKIMKGTAGDASVLRPTCVTTVPLIMDRISKGITDKVSRSGAFASAFFKWAYAYKLGWMRRGYDTPIVDALVFKKVRSLLGGRVRLMITGGAPLAPDTHTQVRLCLCCDVVAGYGLTETTSCATVMDQFDRSTGRVGAPTTGTDIRLVNWEEGNYRVTNKPYPQVLGPTYRMSHNTTLSSQPALRLHPSFLFF
;
A
#
# COMPACT_ATOMS: atom_id res chain seq x y z
N MET A 1 2.20 -16.43 -8.36
CA MET A 1 2.46 -15.68 -7.10
C MET A 1 1.90 -16.38 -5.85
N LEU A 2 0.58 -16.40 -5.60
CA LEU A 2 -0.01 -17.12 -4.46
C LEU A 2 -0.36 -18.57 -4.83
N ASP A 3 -0.25 -19.50 -3.88
CA ASP A 3 -0.59 -20.94 -4.06
C ASP A 3 -2.05 -21.19 -4.52
N SER A 4 -2.93 -20.20 -4.35
CA SER A 4 -4.34 -20.24 -4.80
C SER A 4 -4.59 -19.61 -6.17
N SER A 5 -3.55 -19.22 -6.90
CA SER A 5 -3.71 -18.54 -8.20
C SER A 5 -4.21 -19.51 -9.27
N SER A 6 -5.23 -19.08 -10.05
CA SER A 6 -5.87 -19.89 -11.10
C SER A 6 -4.94 -20.32 -12.24
N LYS A 7 -3.78 -19.67 -12.38
CA LYS A 7 -2.78 -19.95 -13.42
C LYS A 7 -1.69 -20.93 -12.98
N ILE A 8 -1.76 -21.44 -11.75
CA ILE A 8 -0.83 -22.44 -11.21
C ILE A 8 -1.44 -23.83 -11.39
N MET A 9 -0.62 -24.79 -11.80
CA MET A 9 -1.03 -26.18 -11.93
C MET A 9 -1.46 -26.72 -10.56
N LYS A 10 -2.69 -27.23 -10.46
CA LYS A 10 -3.24 -27.73 -9.19
C LYS A 10 -2.29 -28.76 -8.58
N GLY A 11 -1.82 -28.50 -7.35
CA GLY A 11 -0.86 -29.36 -6.63
C GLY A 11 0.59 -28.87 -6.65
N THR A 12 0.92 -27.79 -7.38
CA THR A 12 2.25 -27.16 -7.31
C THR A 12 2.28 -26.00 -6.31
N ALA A 13 3.40 -25.87 -5.59
CA ALA A 13 3.64 -24.73 -4.73
C ALA A 13 3.82 -23.47 -5.59
N GLY A 14 3.19 -22.37 -5.20
CA GLY A 14 3.31 -21.09 -5.88
C GLY A 14 4.66 -20.44 -5.65
N ASP A 15 5.02 -19.56 -6.58
CA ASP A 15 6.34 -18.93 -6.64
C ASP A 15 6.74 -18.24 -5.32
N ALA A 16 5.79 -17.61 -4.62
CA ALA A 16 6.08 -16.94 -3.36
C ALA A 16 6.47 -17.91 -2.23
N SER A 17 5.84 -19.09 -2.19
CA SER A 17 6.14 -20.14 -1.20
C SER A 17 7.50 -20.79 -1.44
N VAL A 18 7.89 -20.94 -2.71
CA VAL A 18 9.18 -21.52 -3.12
C VAL A 18 10.33 -20.52 -2.94
N LEU A 19 10.18 -19.31 -3.49
CA LEU A 19 11.25 -18.31 -3.51
C LEU A 19 11.43 -17.60 -2.16
N ARG A 20 10.39 -17.58 -1.32
CA ARG A 20 10.38 -16.91 0.00
C ARG A 20 11.00 -15.49 -0.07
N PRO A 21 10.44 -14.60 -0.90
CA PRO A 21 11.03 -13.29 -1.17
C PRO A 21 11.06 -12.41 0.09
N THR A 22 12.05 -11.53 0.16
CA THR A 22 12.17 -10.53 1.25
C THR A 22 11.50 -9.20 0.88
N CYS A 23 11.57 -8.82 -0.40
CA CYS A 23 10.89 -7.67 -0.98
C CYS A 23 9.98 -8.13 -2.13
N VAL A 24 8.80 -7.54 -2.24
CA VAL A 24 7.82 -7.89 -3.26
C VAL A 24 7.20 -6.64 -3.86
N THR A 25 7.31 -6.48 -5.17
CA THR A 25 6.57 -5.48 -5.93
C THR A 25 5.21 -6.03 -6.35
N THR A 26 4.14 -5.32 -6.05
CA THR A 26 2.75 -5.71 -6.30
C THR A 26 1.96 -4.57 -6.92
N VAL A 27 0.75 -4.88 -7.37
CA VAL A 27 -0.24 -3.89 -7.79
C VAL A 27 -1.44 -3.96 -6.84
N PRO A 28 -2.26 -2.91 -6.71
CA PRO A 28 -3.40 -2.89 -5.80
C PRO A 28 -4.34 -4.10 -5.97
N LEU A 29 -4.55 -4.55 -7.22
CA LEU A 29 -5.34 -5.74 -7.50
C LEU A 29 -4.80 -7.02 -6.85
N ILE A 30 -3.46 -7.16 -6.74
CA ILE A 30 -2.83 -8.29 -6.06
C ILE A 30 -2.99 -8.13 -4.54
N MET A 31 -2.88 -6.91 -4.02
CA MET A 31 -3.10 -6.61 -2.60
C MET A 31 -4.53 -6.95 -2.17
N ASP A 32 -5.53 -6.62 -2.99
CA ASP A 32 -6.93 -6.98 -2.74
C ASP A 32 -7.14 -8.50 -2.75
N ARG A 33 -6.45 -9.22 -3.65
CA ARG A 33 -6.49 -10.69 -3.68
C ARG A 33 -5.84 -11.30 -2.43
N ILE A 34 -4.73 -10.74 -1.96
CA ILE A 34 -4.08 -11.16 -0.71
C ILE A 34 -5.03 -10.91 0.46
N SER A 35 -5.64 -9.73 0.54
CA SER A 35 -6.63 -9.39 1.58
C SER A 35 -7.79 -10.38 1.60
N LYS A 36 -8.39 -10.67 0.43
CA LYS A 36 -9.44 -11.69 0.28
C LYS A 36 -8.96 -13.07 0.71
N GLY A 37 -7.76 -13.49 0.27
CA GLY A 37 -7.18 -14.77 0.64
C GLY A 37 -6.94 -14.92 2.16
N ILE A 38 -6.61 -13.83 2.85
CA ILE A 38 -6.51 -13.82 4.31
C ILE A 38 -7.89 -14.00 4.93
N THR A 39 -8.88 -13.23 4.51
CA THR A 39 -10.26 -13.33 5.00
C THR A 39 -10.84 -14.73 4.78
N ASP A 40 -10.59 -15.33 3.62
CA ASP A 40 -11.03 -16.69 3.28
C ASP A 40 -10.34 -17.76 4.13
N LYS A 41 -9.04 -17.58 4.44
CA LYS A 41 -8.33 -18.51 5.32
C LYS A 41 -8.86 -18.43 6.75
N VAL A 42 -9.17 -17.22 7.22
CA VAL A 42 -9.72 -16.98 8.55
C VAL A 42 -11.15 -17.54 8.65
N SER A 43 -11.99 -17.37 7.63
CA SER A 43 -13.35 -17.92 7.62
C SER A 43 -13.37 -19.46 7.64
N ARG A 44 -12.43 -20.10 6.95
CA ARG A 44 -12.26 -21.57 6.96
C ARG A 44 -11.71 -22.14 8.27
N SER A 45 -11.10 -21.31 9.12
CA SER A 45 -10.46 -21.77 10.37
C SER A 45 -11.45 -22.03 11.52
N GLY A 46 -12.75 -21.87 11.29
CA GLY A 46 -13.83 -22.06 12.28
C GLY A 46 -14.20 -20.78 13.04
N ALA A 47 -15.38 -20.78 13.67
CA ALA A 47 -15.95 -19.59 14.31
C ALA A 47 -15.07 -19.05 15.47
N PHE A 48 -14.53 -19.93 16.31
CA PHE A 48 -13.66 -19.55 17.42
C PHE A 48 -12.34 -18.93 16.95
N ALA A 49 -11.66 -19.58 15.99
CA ALA A 49 -10.39 -19.06 15.46
C ALA A 49 -10.58 -17.75 14.70
N SER A 50 -11.69 -17.60 13.98
CA SER A 50 -12.07 -16.36 13.29
C SER A 50 -12.34 -15.22 14.27
N ALA A 51 -13.09 -15.47 15.35
CA ALA A 51 -13.32 -14.48 16.41
C ALA A 51 -12.01 -14.05 17.09
N PHE A 52 -11.16 -15.02 17.43
CA PHE A 52 -9.84 -14.74 18.00
C PHE A 52 -8.95 -13.94 17.05
N PHE A 53 -8.95 -14.26 15.76
CA PHE A 53 -8.19 -13.51 14.75
C PHE A 53 -8.69 -12.06 14.63
N LYS A 54 -10.02 -11.85 14.63
CA LYS A 54 -10.62 -10.51 14.60
C LYS A 54 -10.23 -9.70 15.84
N TRP A 55 -10.24 -10.33 17.02
CA TRP A 55 -9.78 -9.69 18.26
C TRP A 55 -8.30 -9.32 18.20
N ALA A 56 -7.43 -10.25 17.77
CA ALA A 56 -6.00 -10.00 17.62
C ALA A 56 -5.71 -8.91 16.58
N TYR A 57 -6.47 -8.87 15.49
CA TYR A 57 -6.39 -7.82 14.47
C TYR A 57 -6.77 -6.45 15.04
N ALA A 58 -7.89 -6.36 15.76
CA ALA A 58 -8.33 -5.11 16.39
C ALA A 58 -7.32 -4.62 17.45
N TYR A 59 -6.78 -5.55 18.25
CA TYR A 59 -5.73 -5.27 19.22
C TYR A 59 -4.50 -4.68 18.52
N LYS A 60 -3.98 -5.36 17.50
CA LYS A 60 -2.81 -4.90 16.73
C LYS A 60 -3.04 -3.56 16.05
N LEU A 61 -4.22 -3.35 15.47
CA LEU A 61 -4.60 -2.07 14.86
C LEU A 61 -4.56 -0.92 15.88
N GLY A 62 -5.04 -1.15 17.11
CA GLY A 62 -4.99 -0.17 18.20
C GLY A 62 -3.57 0.22 18.60
N TRP A 63 -2.66 -0.75 18.72
CA TRP A 63 -1.25 -0.50 19.04
C TRP A 63 -0.49 0.16 17.91
N MET A 64 -0.74 -0.26 16.67
CA MET A 64 -0.11 0.34 15.49
C MET A 64 -0.48 1.81 15.35
N ARG A 65 -1.75 2.17 15.60
CA ARG A 65 -2.19 3.58 15.63
C ARG A 65 -1.52 4.42 16.72
N ARG A 66 -1.14 3.79 17.84
CA ARG A 66 -0.36 4.41 18.92
C ARG A 66 1.15 4.45 18.63
N GLY A 67 1.58 3.82 17.54
CA GLY A 67 2.96 3.79 17.10
C GLY A 67 3.82 2.68 17.72
N TYR A 68 3.19 1.65 18.28
CA TYR A 68 3.88 0.49 18.85
C TYR A 68 3.70 -0.75 18.00
N ASP A 69 4.73 -1.59 17.98
CA ASP A 69 4.71 -2.89 17.31
C ASP A 69 4.39 -4.00 18.33
N THR A 70 3.72 -5.08 17.87
CA THR A 70 3.27 -6.19 18.72
C THR A 70 3.96 -7.50 18.36
N PRO A 71 5.27 -7.66 18.66
CA PRO A 71 6.06 -8.80 18.19
C PRO A 71 5.54 -10.17 18.69
N ILE A 72 4.96 -10.21 19.89
CA ILE A 72 4.42 -11.44 20.48
C ILE A 72 3.19 -11.93 19.71
N VAL A 73 2.22 -11.04 19.46
CA VAL A 73 1.00 -11.36 18.70
C VAL A 73 1.35 -11.73 17.25
N ASP A 74 2.34 -11.04 16.69
CA ASP A 74 2.86 -11.28 15.34
C ASP A 74 3.44 -12.68 15.18
N ALA A 75 4.22 -13.13 16.15
CA ALA A 75 4.83 -14.45 16.14
C ALA A 75 3.81 -15.59 16.37
N LEU A 76 2.77 -15.35 17.18
CA LEU A 76 1.79 -16.39 17.55
C LEU A 76 0.64 -16.51 16.55
N VAL A 77 0.03 -15.39 16.16
CA VAL A 77 -1.20 -15.38 15.36
C VAL A 77 -0.89 -15.20 13.88
N PHE A 78 -0.07 -14.21 13.55
CA PHE A 78 0.16 -13.79 12.17
C PHE A 78 1.21 -14.63 11.43
N LYS A 79 2.01 -15.45 12.13
CA LYS A 79 2.96 -16.40 11.51
C LYS A 79 2.30 -17.33 10.48
N LYS A 80 1.06 -17.79 10.73
CA LYS A 80 0.27 -18.62 9.81
C LYS A 80 -0.23 -17.86 8.57
N VAL A 81 -0.36 -16.55 8.67
CA VAL A 81 -0.79 -15.68 7.58
C VAL A 81 0.42 -15.27 6.74
N ARG A 82 1.54 -14.93 7.39
CA ARG A 82 2.81 -14.62 6.73
C ARG A 82 3.34 -15.77 5.87
N SER A 83 3.05 -17.02 6.25
CA SER A 83 3.43 -18.18 5.45
C SER A 83 2.77 -18.23 4.06
N LEU A 84 1.67 -17.50 3.83
CA LEU A 84 1.02 -17.40 2.51
C LEU A 84 1.91 -16.79 1.42
N LEU A 85 2.91 -16.00 1.82
CA LEU A 85 3.90 -15.38 0.94
C LEU A 85 5.32 -15.88 1.25
N GLY A 86 5.45 -17.10 1.78
CA GLY A 86 6.75 -17.71 2.07
C GLY A 86 7.39 -17.27 3.39
N GLY A 87 6.73 -16.46 4.22
CA GLY A 87 7.15 -16.21 5.61
C GLY A 87 8.29 -15.21 5.81
N ARG A 88 8.94 -14.74 4.73
CA ARG A 88 10.14 -13.88 4.78
C ARG A 88 9.93 -12.46 4.26
N VAL A 89 8.75 -12.13 3.77
CA VAL A 89 8.45 -10.78 3.28
C VAL A 89 8.62 -9.77 4.41
N ARG A 90 9.37 -8.70 4.13
CA ARG A 90 9.62 -7.56 5.01
C ARG A 90 9.12 -6.25 4.41
N LEU A 91 9.19 -6.13 3.08
CA LEU A 91 8.78 -4.94 2.33
C LEU A 91 7.89 -5.34 1.15
N MET A 92 6.77 -4.63 0.99
CA MET A 92 5.91 -4.71 -0.18
C MET A 92 5.77 -3.33 -0.80
N ILE A 93 6.07 -3.22 -2.08
CA ILE A 93 5.94 -1.98 -2.84
C ILE A 93 4.72 -2.13 -3.75
N THR A 94 3.87 -1.11 -3.82
CA THR A 94 2.69 -1.10 -4.68
C THR A 94 2.54 0.21 -5.42
N GLY A 95 2.12 0.13 -6.69
CA GLY A 95 1.91 1.28 -7.55
C GLY A 95 1.06 0.95 -8.77
N GLY A 96 0.79 1.95 -9.60
CA GLY A 96 0.05 1.84 -10.86
C GLY A 96 -1.48 2.01 -10.76
N ALA A 97 -2.06 1.94 -9.56
CA ALA A 97 -3.46 2.28 -9.30
C ALA A 97 -3.61 2.73 -7.83
N PRO A 98 -4.73 3.38 -7.43
CA PRO A 98 -4.94 3.71 -6.04
C PRO A 98 -5.20 2.46 -5.19
N LEU A 99 -4.61 2.47 -4.00
CA LEU A 99 -4.80 1.44 -3.00
C LEU A 99 -5.82 1.92 -1.96
N ALA A 100 -6.81 1.08 -1.66
CA ALA A 100 -7.75 1.34 -0.57
C ALA A 100 -7.03 1.35 0.78
N PRO A 101 -7.30 2.32 1.67
CA PRO A 101 -6.64 2.42 2.98
C PRO A 101 -6.89 1.21 3.87
N ASP A 102 -8.06 0.57 3.72
CA ASP A 102 -8.42 -0.64 4.46
C ASP A 102 -7.59 -1.84 4.00
N THR A 103 -7.45 -2.06 2.68
CA THR A 103 -6.58 -3.11 2.11
C THR A 103 -5.13 -2.87 2.54
N HIS A 104 -4.65 -1.63 2.47
CA HIS A 104 -3.28 -1.26 2.90
C HIS A 104 -3.04 -1.65 4.35
N THR A 105 -3.93 -1.25 5.25
CA THR A 105 -3.86 -1.54 6.67
C THR A 105 -3.92 -3.04 6.92
N GLN A 106 -4.88 -3.73 6.30
CA GLN A 106 -5.09 -5.15 6.50
C GLN A 106 -3.88 -5.97 6.07
N VAL A 107 -3.33 -5.71 4.89
CA VAL A 107 -2.17 -6.44 4.38
C VAL A 107 -0.93 -6.18 5.24
N ARG A 108 -0.67 -4.92 5.61
CA ARG A 108 0.45 -4.55 6.51
C ARG A 108 0.37 -5.28 7.85
N LEU A 109 -0.79 -5.25 8.50
CA LEU A 109 -1.00 -5.87 9.81
C LEU A 109 -0.92 -7.40 9.72
N CYS A 110 -1.54 -8.00 8.70
CA CYS A 110 -1.66 -9.45 8.59
C CYS A 110 -0.36 -10.14 8.17
N LEU A 111 0.46 -9.49 7.34
CA LEU A 111 1.75 -10.02 6.88
C LEU A 111 2.93 -9.58 7.75
N CYS A 112 2.71 -8.62 8.66
CA CYS A 112 3.75 -8.01 9.50
C CYS A 112 4.93 -7.48 8.66
N CYS A 113 4.61 -6.80 7.55
CA CYS A 113 5.59 -6.22 6.63
C CYS A 113 5.23 -4.78 6.32
N ASP A 114 6.23 -3.97 6.00
CA ASP A 114 5.99 -2.59 5.58
C ASP A 114 5.44 -2.56 4.16
N VAL A 115 4.42 -1.74 3.94
CA VAL A 115 3.74 -1.59 2.67
C VAL A 115 3.92 -0.15 2.23
N VAL A 116 4.66 0.03 1.14
CA VAL A 116 4.98 1.34 0.55
C VAL A 116 4.17 1.51 -0.72
N ALA A 117 3.37 2.56 -0.76
CA ALA A 117 2.68 2.99 -1.98
C ALA A 117 3.53 4.03 -2.70
N GLY A 118 3.68 3.87 -4.02
CA GLY A 118 4.33 4.84 -4.88
C GLY A 118 3.44 5.16 -6.07
N TYR A 119 3.52 6.40 -6.53
CA TYR A 119 2.90 6.82 -7.77
C TYR A 119 3.95 7.24 -8.78
N GLY A 120 3.76 6.79 -10.01
CA GLY A 120 4.53 7.23 -11.15
C GLY A 120 3.92 6.68 -12.43
N LEU A 121 4.28 7.36 -13.51
CA LEU A 121 3.86 7.09 -14.88
C LEU A 121 5.09 6.73 -15.71
N THR A 122 4.86 6.11 -16.86
CA THR A 122 5.91 5.86 -17.86
C THR A 122 6.58 7.16 -18.32
N GLU A 123 5.78 8.22 -18.41
CA GLU A 123 6.12 9.59 -18.81
C GLU A 123 7.00 10.30 -17.77
N THR A 124 7.00 9.83 -16.53
CA THR A 124 7.75 10.40 -15.40
C THR A 124 8.94 9.54 -14.97
N THR A 125 9.38 8.61 -15.83
CA THR A 125 10.49 7.69 -15.52
C THR A 125 10.21 6.90 -14.23
N SER A 126 9.05 6.23 -14.19
CA SER A 126 8.62 5.25 -13.17
C SER A 126 8.13 5.77 -11.82
N CYS A 127 8.75 6.76 -11.16
CA CYS A 127 8.37 7.12 -9.79
C CYS A 127 8.45 8.62 -9.52
N ALA A 128 7.28 9.26 -9.41
CA ALA A 128 7.14 10.67 -9.07
C ALA A 128 7.00 10.91 -7.57
N THR A 129 6.30 10.01 -6.85
CA THR A 129 6.13 10.09 -5.39
C THR A 129 6.26 8.71 -4.77
N VAL A 130 6.78 8.66 -3.55
CA VAL A 130 6.91 7.43 -2.77
C VAL A 130 6.64 7.70 -1.29
N MET A 131 5.93 6.77 -0.68
CA MET A 131 5.69 6.77 0.75
C MET A 131 6.97 6.38 1.52
N ASP A 132 7.23 7.04 2.65
CA ASP A 132 8.31 6.63 3.53
C ASP A 132 8.00 5.25 4.13
N GLN A 133 9.02 4.40 4.25
CA GLN A 133 8.87 3.03 4.76
C GLN A 133 8.33 2.98 6.19
N PHE A 134 8.60 4.00 7.01
CA PHE A 134 8.15 4.08 8.39
C PHE A 134 6.88 4.92 8.55
N ASP A 135 6.34 5.48 7.46
CA ASP A 135 5.06 6.16 7.50
C ASP A 135 3.96 5.13 7.82
N ARG A 136 3.18 5.40 8.87
CA ARG A 136 2.08 4.55 9.34
C ARG A 136 0.73 4.96 8.80
N SER A 137 0.69 6.06 8.06
CA SER A 137 -0.54 6.55 7.45
C SER A 137 -0.96 5.73 6.24
N THR A 138 -2.25 5.76 5.92
CA THR A 138 -2.82 5.09 4.76
C THR A 138 -3.61 6.08 3.92
N GLY A 139 -3.91 5.68 2.67
CA GLY A 139 -4.63 6.56 1.75
C GLY A 139 -3.79 7.75 1.29
N ARG A 140 -2.50 7.56 1.03
CA ARG A 140 -1.59 8.53 0.37
C ARG A 140 -0.44 7.81 -0.32
N VAL A 141 0.20 8.50 -1.26
CA VAL A 141 1.33 7.98 -2.06
C VAL A 141 2.69 8.55 -1.65
N GLY A 142 2.71 9.39 -0.61
CA GLY A 142 3.94 9.93 -0.03
C GLY A 142 4.42 11.24 -0.66
N ALA A 143 5.70 11.53 -0.44
CA ALA A 143 6.34 12.77 -0.87
C ALA A 143 6.95 12.62 -2.27
N PRO A 144 7.20 13.73 -3.00
CA PRO A 144 7.94 13.72 -4.25
C PRO A 144 9.33 13.11 -4.08
N THR A 145 9.76 12.34 -5.07
CA THR A 145 11.13 11.80 -5.14
C THR A 145 12.14 12.91 -5.45
N THR A 146 13.41 12.70 -5.08
CA THR A 146 14.49 13.64 -5.38
C THR A 146 14.58 13.88 -6.89
N GLY A 147 14.57 15.15 -7.30
CA GLY A 147 14.61 15.53 -8.72
C GLY A 147 13.24 15.63 -9.39
N THR A 148 12.15 15.46 -8.64
CA THR A 148 10.78 15.62 -9.13
C THR A 148 10.13 16.87 -8.54
N ASP A 149 9.68 17.78 -9.41
CA ASP A 149 8.85 18.93 -9.03
C ASP A 149 7.38 18.66 -9.37
N ILE A 150 6.51 18.90 -8.39
CA ILE A 150 5.06 18.71 -8.53
C ILE A 150 4.35 20.04 -8.34
N ARG A 151 3.51 20.41 -9.31
CA ARG A 151 2.63 21.59 -9.23
C ARG A 151 1.18 21.18 -9.48
N LEU A 152 0.28 21.75 -8.69
CA LEU A 152 -1.15 21.66 -8.90
C LEU A 152 -1.62 22.81 -9.80
N VAL A 153 -2.47 22.50 -10.78
CA VAL A 153 -3.08 23.48 -11.69
C VAL A 153 -4.59 23.33 -11.58
N ASN A 154 -5.32 24.45 -11.59
CA ASN A 154 -6.79 24.42 -11.58
C ASN A 154 -7.30 23.74 -12.85
N TRP A 155 -8.34 22.92 -12.71
CA TRP A 155 -9.07 22.34 -13.82
C TRP A 155 -10.52 22.83 -13.75
N GLU A 156 -10.85 23.79 -14.61
CA GLU A 156 -12.12 24.53 -14.54
C GLU A 156 -13.32 23.68 -14.94
N GLU A 157 -13.16 22.84 -15.96
CA GLU A 157 -14.20 21.97 -16.50
C GLU A 157 -14.60 20.87 -15.51
N GLY A 158 -13.66 20.41 -14.68
CA GLY A 158 -13.92 19.46 -13.60
C GLY A 158 -14.27 20.10 -12.26
N ASN A 159 -14.35 21.44 -12.18
CA ASN A 159 -14.55 22.20 -10.95
C ASN A 159 -13.51 21.90 -9.83
N TYR A 160 -12.28 21.61 -10.25
CA TYR A 160 -11.17 21.25 -9.37
C TYR A 160 -10.23 22.44 -9.21
N ARG A 161 -10.18 22.98 -7.98
CA ARG A 161 -9.38 24.17 -7.67
C ARG A 161 -8.38 23.88 -6.57
N VAL A 162 -7.22 24.53 -6.64
CA VAL A 162 -6.18 24.48 -5.59
C VAL A 162 -6.72 25.00 -4.25
N THR A 163 -7.76 25.84 -4.28
CA THR A 163 -8.43 26.41 -3.11
C THR A 163 -9.51 25.51 -2.50
N ASN A 164 -9.82 24.35 -3.10
CA ASN A 164 -10.84 23.45 -2.56
C ASN A 164 -10.44 22.90 -1.19
N LYS A 165 -11.43 22.76 -0.29
CA LYS A 165 -11.27 22.21 1.06
C LYS A 165 -11.99 20.85 1.17
N PRO A 166 -11.53 19.92 2.02
CA PRO A 166 -10.46 20.04 3.02
C PRO A 166 -9.03 19.93 2.46
N TYR A 167 -8.86 19.39 1.24
CA TYR A 167 -7.58 19.31 0.55
C TYR A 167 -7.75 19.82 -0.89
N PRO A 168 -6.70 20.38 -1.51
CA PRO A 168 -6.71 20.71 -2.94
C PRO A 168 -7.09 19.46 -3.73
N GLN A 169 -8.26 19.51 -4.38
CA GLN A 169 -8.71 18.45 -5.28
C GLN A 169 -8.34 18.90 -6.67
N VAL A 170 -7.34 18.29 -7.28
CA VAL A 170 -7.00 18.46 -8.69
C VAL A 170 -6.73 17.10 -9.30
N LEU A 171 -7.17 16.92 -10.54
CA LEU A 171 -6.94 15.71 -11.30
C LEU A 171 -5.48 15.70 -11.76
N GLY A 172 -4.65 14.94 -11.05
CA GLY A 172 -3.26 14.68 -11.43
C GLY A 172 -2.28 15.87 -11.31
N PRO A 173 -0.99 15.58 -11.07
CA PRO A 173 0.06 16.59 -11.23
C PRO A 173 0.27 16.91 -12.73
N THR A 174 0.16 18.17 -13.11
CA THR A 174 0.60 18.63 -14.43
C THR A 174 2.11 18.82 -14.40
N TYR A 175 2.87 17.96 -15.09
CA TYR A 175 4.33 18.03 -15.10
C TYR A 175 4.83 19.10 -16.08
N ARG A 176 5.77 19.92 -15.61
CA ARG A 176 6.63 20.72 -16.48
C ARG A 176 8.07 20.32 -16.15
N MET A 177 8.71 19.57 -17.04
CA MET A 177 10.16 19.34 -16.99
C MET A 177 10.84 20.70 -17.19
N SER A 178 11.19 21.38 -16.09
CA SER A 178 11.93 22.62 -16.12
C SER A 178 13.42 22.30 -16.04
N HIS A 179 14.15 22.41 -17.16
CA HIS A 179 15.59 22.58 -17.14
C HIS A 179 15.93 23.97 -16.60
N ASN A 180 15.72 24.20 -15.30
CA ASN A 180 16.46 25.21 -14.55
C ASN A 180 16.19 25.11 -13.05
N THR A 181 17.28 24.98 -12.31
CA THR A 181 17.37 24.95 -10.86
C THR A 181 16.98 26.31 -10.28
N THR A 182 15.86 26.39 -9.55
CA THR A 182 15.69 27.40 -8.49
C THR A 182 14.81 26.86 -7.37
N LEU A 183 15.39 26.79 -6.17
CA LEU A 183 14.74 26.41 -4.91
C LEU A 183 13.48 27.24 -4.63
N SER A 184 12.36 26.57 -4.42
CA SER A 184 11.22 27.13 -3.68
C SER A 184 10.68 26.05 -2.75
N SER A 185 11.06 26.14 -1.47
CA SER A 185 10.53 25.35 -0.37
C SER A 185 9.02 25.58 -0.20
N GLN A 186 8.20 24.65 -0.68
CA GLN A 186 6.77 24.57 -0.37
C GLN A 186 6.50 23.37 0.56
N PRO A 187 5.61 23.51 1.54
CA PRO A 187 5.37 22.48 2.55
C PRO A 187 4.79 21.19 1.93
N ALA A 188 5.19 20.05 2.49
CA ALA A 188 4.83 18.71 2.03
C ALA A 188 3.32 18.56 1.76
N LEU A 189 2.95 18.52 0.49
CA LEU A 189 1.58 18.35 0.03
C LEU A 189 1.10 16.92 0.29
N ARG A 190 -0.07 16.80 0.94
CA ARG A 190 -0.74 15.52 1.22
C ARG A 190 -1.59 15.11 0.01
N LEU A 191 -1.06 14.25 -0.86
CA LEU A 191 -1.79 13.71 -2.02
C LEU A 191 -2.60 12.46 -1.62
N HIS A 192 -3.93 12.51 -1.80
CA HIS A 192 -4.83 11.38 -1.57
C HIS A 192 -4.96 10.54 -2.86
N PRO A 193 -4.89 9.19 -2.79
CA PRO A 193 -4.73 8.31 -3.94
C PRO A 193 -5.95 8.31 -4.86
N SER A 194 -7.14 8.61 -4.33
CA SER A 194 -8.38 8.66 -5.12
C SER A 194 -8.43 9.77 -6.18
N PHE A 195 -7.50 10.73 -6.17
CA PHE A 195 -7.46 11.86 -7.12
C PHE A 195 -6.38 11.70 -8.21
N LEU A 196 -5.78 10.50 -8.31
CA LEU A 196 -4.75 10.13 -9.28
C LEU A 196 -5.31 9.12 -10.27
N PHE A 197 -6.22 9.56 -11.14
CA PHE A 197 -6.63 8.81 -12.33
C PHE A 197 -6.55 9.72 -13.55
N PHE A 198 -6.22 9.12 -14.69
CA PHE A 198 -6.44 9.69 -16.01
C PHE A 198 -7.92 10.00 -16.23
#